data_AF-A0A0R3W5P7-F1
#
_entry.id   AF-A0A0R3W5P7-F1
#
_cell.length_a   1.000
_cell.length_b   1.000
_cell.length_c   1.000
_cell.angle_alpha   90.00
_cell.angle_beta   90.00
_cell.angle_gamma   90.00
#
_symmetry.space_group_name_H-M   'P 1'
#
loop_
_entity.id
_entity.type
_entity.pdbx_description
1 polymer ?
#
loop_
_entity_poly.entity_id
_entity_poly.type
_entity_poly.pdbx_seq_one_letter_code
_entity_poly.pdbx_strand_id
1 'polypeptide(L)'
;MAAKTDSRGSRRPSVEIYVPPSLRSSRLLQQRERTSPSRPHASTQDCGKQPPGDLLDTLQHLSLNDDNFVDFGVCIQDEKPKEVVKVPVGASNNYQQGPDLDYDKLRHIIELYDFPADLETMALETVLRPFSESGFILKWVDDTHCLAVFSSSLTAELALRSIKGVLIKARLLEEASLASKWKIAKSPGDWAMPYKKRPPCDSSVANRIISSHLGLPRPKSSSAALQAQKEAKGE
;
A
#
# COMPACT_ATOMS: atom_id res chain seq x y z
N MET A 1 -51.64 -17.41 -35.34
CA MET A 1 -50.48 -17.91 -36.11
C MET A 1 -49.23 -17.15 -35.68
N ALA A 2 -48.25 -17.89 -35.18
CA ALA A 2 -46.84 -17.62 -34.85
C ALA A 2 -46.32 -16.18 -34.59
N ALA A 3 -45.89 -15.93 -33.35
CA ALA A 3 -44.96 -14.85 -33.00
C ALA A 3 -43.51 -15.27 -33.33
N LYS A 4 -42.78 -14.44 -34.09
CA LYS A 4 -41.35 -14.60 -34.35
C LYS A 4 -40.56 -14.00 -33.19
N THR A 5 -39.84 -14.83 -32.45
CA THR A 5 -38.84 -14.39 -31.46
C THR A 5 -37.49 -14.19 -32.15
N ASP A 6 -37.01 -12.95 -32.18
CA ASP A 6 -35.69 -12.59 -32.69
C ASP A 6 -34.60 -13.01 -31.67
N SER A 7 -33.79 -14.00 -32.04
CA SER A 7 -32.68 -14.49 -31.21
C SER A 7 -31.57 -13.46 -31.19
N ARG A 8 -31.39 -12.76 -30.06
CA ARG A 8 -30.26 -11.83 -29.86
C ARG A 8 -28.94 -12.58 -30.03
N GLY A 9 -28.27 -12.33 -31.14
CA GLY A 9 -26.93 -12.83 -31.41
C GLY A 9 -25.96 -12.43 -30.30
N SER A 10 -25.20 -13.41 -29.81
CA SER A 10 -24.10 -13.22 -28.86
C SER A 10 -23.10 -12.19 -29.42
N ARG A 11 -22.92 -11.06 -28.72
CA ARG A 11 -21.89 -10.05 -29.04
C ARG A 11 -20.47 -10.47 -28.66
N ARG A 12 -20.25 -11.73 -28.27
CA ARG A 12 -18.91 -12.25 -27.98
C ARG A 12 -18.29 -12.72 -29.30
N PRO A 13 -17.10 -12.24 -29.69
CA PRO A 13 -16.37 -12.84 -30.80
C PRO A 13 -16.17 -14.32 -30.47
N SER A 14 -16.46 -15.20 -31.44
CA SER A 14 -16.34 -16.66 -31.30
C SER A 14 -14.91 -17.13 -31.06
N VAL A 15 -13.93 -16.22 -31.20
CA VAL A 15 -12.51 -16.47 -31.02
C VAL A 15 -11.94 -15.45 -30.04
N GLU A 16 -11.26 -15.94 -29.00
CA GLU A 16 -10.47 -15.11 -28.09
C GLU A 16 -9.29 -14.50 -28.86
N ILE A 17 -9.26 -13.17 -28.97
CA ILE A 17 -8.22 -12.42 -29.69
C ILE A 17 -6.88 -12.43 -28.94
N TYR A 18 -6.90 -12.69 -27.62
CA TYR A 18 -5.70 -12.73 -26.79
C TYR A 18 -5.68 -13.99 -25.93
N VAL A 19 -4.60 -14.76 -26.05
CA VAL A 19 -4.30 -15.91 -25.19
C VAL A 19 -3.08 -15.56 -24.34
N PRO A 20 -3.19 -15.56 -23.00
CA PRO A 20 -2.07 -15.28 -22.11
C PRO A 20 -0.87 -16.20 -22.39
N PRO A 21 0.37 -15.73 -22.22
CA PRO A 21 1.58 -16.51 -22.55
C PRO A 21 1.63 -17.89 -21.90
N SER A 22 1.08 -18.06 -20.69
CA SER A 22 1.03 -19.32 -19.95
C SER A 22 0.14 -20.40 -20.59
N LEU A 23 -0.77 -20.03 -21.49
CA LEU A 23 -1.76 -20.93 -22.11
C LEU A 23 -1.48 -21.20 -23.60
N ARG A 24 -0.34 -20.70 -24.12
CA ARG A 24 0.03 -20.86 -25.53
C ARG A 24 0.59 -22.25 -25.85
N SER A 25 1.26 -22.88 -24.88
CA SER A 25 1.96 -24.16 -25.04
C SER A 25 1.02 -25.37 -25.05
N SER A 26 -0.07 -25.33 -24.29
CA SER A 26 -1.05 -26.43 -24.25
C SER A 26 -1.81 -26.61 -25.57
N ARG A 27 -2.12 -25.51 -26.27
CA ARG A 27 -2.94 -25.54 -27.49
C ARG A 27 -2.21 -26.13 -28.71
N LEU A 28 -0.88 -26.00 -28.78
CA LEU A 28 -0.09 -26.60 -29.87
C LEU A 28 0.06 -28.12 -29.75
N LEU A 29 -0.16 -28.69 -28.56
CA LEU A 29 -0.10 -30.14 -28.33
C LEU A 29 -1.42 -30.85 -28.68
N GLN A 30 -2.58 -30.19 -28.58
CA GLN A 30 -3.88 -30.81 -28.88
C GLN A 30 -4.20 -31.00 -30.38
N GLN A 31 -3.48 -30.34 -31.30
CA GLN A 31 -3.78 -30.41 -32.74
C GLN A 31 -3.00 -31.48 -33.52
N ARG A 32 -2.06 -32.22 -32.90
CA ARG A 32 -1.20 -33.17 -33.62
C ARG A 32 -1.59 -34.65 -33.54
N GLU A 33 -2.56 -35.05 -32.72
CA GLU A 33 -2.91 -36.48 -32.59
C GLU A 33 -4.38 -36.80 -32.88
N ARG A 34 -4.68 -37.03 -34.17
CA ARG A 34 -5.80 -37.88 -34.60
C ARG A 34 -5.38 -38.75 -35.78
N THR A 35 -4.58 -39.79 -35.52
CA THR A 35 -4.53 -41.04 -36.31
C THR A 35 -3.91 -42.16 -35.45
N SER A 36 -4.70 -43.14 -35.03
CA SER A 36 -4.29 -44.44 -34.44
C SER A 36 -4.01 -45.48 -35.56
N PRO A 37 -3.54 -46.74 -35.34
CA PRO A 37 -3.34 -47.51 -34.08
C PRO A 37 -2.03 -48.35 -33.96
N SER A 38 -1.59 -48.69 -32.74
CA SER A 38 -1.02 -50.01 -32.37
C SER A 38 -0.65 -50.11 -30.87
N ARG A 39 -0.96 -51.27 -30.26
CA ARG A 39 -0.49 -51.80 -28.97
C ARG A 39 0.75 -52.70 -29.24
N PRO A 40 1.51 -53.27 -28.27
CA PRO A 40 1.49 -53.12 -26.80
C PRO A 40 2.91 -52.92 -26.16
N HIS A 41 2.95 -52.68 -24.85
CA HIS A 41 3.80 -53.35 -23.83
C HIS A 41 4.28 -52.44 -22.66
N ALA A 42 3.87 -52.87 -21.46
CA ALA A 42 4.58 -52.88 -20.17
C ALA A 42 5.39 -51.65 -19.71
N SER A 43 4.92 -50.99 -18.64
CA SER A 43 5.44 -51.19 -17.28
C SER A 43 4.69 -50.27 -16.30
N THR A 44 4.04 -50.89 -15.33
CA THR A 44 3.31 -50.24 -14.24
C THR A 44 4.30 -49.95 -13.12
N GLN A 45 4.45 -48.69 -12.70
CA GLN A 45 4.74 -48.38 -11.30
C GLN A 45 3.89 -47.18 -10.87
N ASP A 46 2.95 -47.53 -10.01
CA ASP A 46 2.05 -46.72 -9.22
C ASP A 46 2.82 -46.11 -8.04
N CYS A 47 2.55 -44.86 -7.69
CA CYS A 47 2.75 -44.40 -6.33
C CYS A 47 1.63 -43.43 -5.97
N GLY A 48 0.68 -43.98 -5.22
CA GLY A 48 -0.52 -43.33 -4.75
C GLY A 48 -0.28 -42.23 -3.72
N LYS A 49 -1.29 -41.37 -3.65
CA LYS A 49 -1.51 -40.35 -2.62
C LYS A 49 -1.54 -40.98 -1.23
N GLN A 50 -0.93 -40.32 -0.24
CA GLN A 50 -1.28 -40.46 1.18
C GLN A 50 -1.77 -39.13 1.77
N PRO A 51 -2.76 -39.16 2.69
CA PRO A 51 -3.34 -38.00 3.36
C PRO A 51 -2.51 -37.53 4.57
N PRO A 52 -2.74 -36.30 5.08
CA PRO A 52 -2.00 -35.75 6.21
C PRO A 52 -2.62 -36.18 7.55
N GLY A 53 -1.89 -36.99 8.32
CA GLY A 53 -1.95 -37.13 9.79
C GLY A 53 -0.48 -37.22 10.26
N ASP A 54 -0.05 -36.84 11.45
CA ASP A 54 -0.70 -36.47 12.70
C ASP A 54 0.22 -35.46 13.39
N LEU A 55 -0.32 -34.33 13.86
CA LEU A 55 0.46 -33.30 14.59
C LEU A 55 0.52 -33.56 16.10
N LEU A 56 0.09 -34.73 16.56
CA LEU A 56 -0.12 -35.00 17.99
C LEU A 56 1.14 -35.55 18.70
N ASP A 57 2.12 -36.10 17.97
CA ASP A 57 3.34 -36.67 18.57
C ASP A 57 4.37 -35.62 19.02
N THR A 58 4.26 -34.37 18.56
CA THR A 58 5.19 -33.29 18.99
C THR A 58 4.78 -32.61 20.29
N LEU A 59 3.60 -32.90 20.84
CA LEU A 59 3.10 -32.32 22.08
C LEU A 59 3.36 -33.17 23.34
N GLN A 60 3.88 -34.39 23.21
CA GLN A 60 4.17 -35.25 24.38
C GLN A 60 5.46 -34.89 25.16
N HIS A 61 6.21 -33.87 24.73
CA HIS A 61 7.44 -33.45 25.42
C HIS A 61 7.30 -32.23 26.34
N LEU A 62 6.07 -31.74 26.57
CA LEU A 62 5.78 -30.62 27.49
C LEU A 62 4.98 -31.08 28.71
N SER A 63 5.44 -32.13 29.40
CA SER A 63 4.90 -32.47 30.72
C SER A 63 5.39 -31.45 31.74
N LEU A 64 4.57 -30.44 32.03
CA LEU A 64 4.71 -29.60 33.21
C LEU A 64 4.22 -30.42 34.41
N ASN A 65 5.15 -30.82 35.27
CA ASN A 65 4.81 -31.31 36.60
C ASN A 65 4.57 -30.07 37.48
N ASP A 66 3.30 -29.75 37.74
CA ASP A 66 2.89 -28.87 38.82
C ASP A 66 3.01 -29.64 40.13
N ASP A 67 3.95 -29.24 40.99
CA ASP A 67 3.92 -29.41 42.45
C ASP A 67 5.19 -28.77 43.06
N ASN A 68 5.25 -27.43 43.08
CA ASN A 68 5.89 -26.76 44.21
C ASN A 68 5.43 -25.29 44.33
N PHE A 69 4.49 -25.09 45.25
CA PHE A 69 4.07 -23.78 45.75
C PHE A 69 5.16 -23.22 46.68
N VAL A 70 5.83 -22.12 46.29
CA VAL A 70 6.60 -21.29 47.23
C VAL A 70 6.41 -19.79 46.93
N ASP A 71 5.58 -19.21 47.78
CA ASP A 71 5.51 -17.83 48.27
C ASP A 71 6.53 -16.81 47.68
N PHE A 72 6.06 -15.89 46.85
CA PHE A 72 6.82 -14.70 46.45
C PHE A 72 6.67 -13.60 47.51
N GLY A 73 7.43 -13.74 48.60
CA GLY A 73 7.70 -12.69 49.57
C GLY A 73 8.87 -11.80 49.11
N VAL A 74 8.60 -10.49 49.04
CA VAL A 74 9.53 -9.39 48.72
C VAL A 74 10.72 -9.32 49.68
N CYS A 75 11.94 -9.14 49.18
CA CYS A 75 12.97 -8.38 49.90
C CYS A 75 13.83 -7.52 48.95
N ILE A 76 13.81 -6.21 49.22
CA ILE A 76 14.81 -5.24 48.78
C ILE A 76 16.02 -5.41 49.70
N GLN A 77 17.25 -5.44 49.17
CA GLN A 77 18.45 -4.73 49.70
C GLN A 77 19.73 -4.96 48.86
N ASP A 78 20.33 -3.84 48.45
CA ASP A 78 21.75 -3.44 48.44
C ASP A 78 22.85 -4.01 47.50
N GLU A 79 23.46 -3.04 46.80
CA GLU A 79 24.79 -2.81 46.21
C GLU A 79 25.89 -3.90 46.01
N LYS A 80 26.36 -3.99 44.74
CA LYS A 80 27.73 -4.29 44.18
C LYS A 80 28.33 -5.72 44.25
N PRO A 81 29.36 -6.07 43.41
CA PRO A 81 29.93 -5.39 42.23
C PRO A 81 29.94 -6.25 40.93
N LYS A 82 30.31 -5.58 39.83
CA LYS A 82 30.33 -6.05 38.44
C LYS A 82 31.19 -7.30 38.23
N GLU A 83 30.57 -8.39 37.79
CA GLU A 83 31.26 -9.49 37.10
C GLU A 83 31.33 -9.18 35.61
N VAL A 84 32.56 -9.09 35.09
CA VAL A 84 32.85 -8.75 33.69
C VAL A 84 32.49 -9.94 32.82
N VAL A 85 31.23 -9.98 32.38
CA VAL A 85 30.82 -10.81 31.24
C VAL A 85 31.52 -10.24 30.00
N LYS A 86 32.46 -11.00 29.44
CA LYS A 86 33.05 -10.71 28.12
C LYS A 86 32.01 -11.00 27.03
N VAL A 87 31.10 -10.07 26.84
CA VAL A 87 30.26 -10.00 25.63
C VAL A 87 31.17 -9.69 24.44
N PRO A 88 31.02 -10.38 23.29
CA PRO A 88 31.77 -10.05 22.09
C PRO A 88 31.52 -8.58 21.73
N VAL A 89 32.61 -7.81 21.72
CA VAL A 89 32.63 -6.38 21.41
C VAL A 89 32.31 -6.22 19.92
N GLY A 90 31.03 -6.03 19.62
CA GLY A 90 30.50 -5.82 18.27
C GLY A 90 29.07 -5.28 18.26
N ALA A 91 28.32 -5.45 19.34
CA ALA A 91 27.02 -4.80 19.55
C ALA A 91 27.18 -3.42 20.19
N SER A 92 27.83 -2.49 19.48
CA SER A 92 27.93 -1.09 19.92
C SER A 92 26.55 -0.43 19.91
N ASN A 93 26.08 0.05 21.06
CA ASN A 93 25.21 1.21 21.42
C ASN A 93 24.29 1.90 20.36
N ASN A 94 24.03 1.31 19.21
CA ASN A 94 23.36 1.94 18.07
C ASN A 94 21.87 2.13 18.27
N TYR A 95 21.26 1.62 19.35
CA TYR A 95 19.85 1.90 19.63
C TYR A 95 19.60 3.37 20.03
N GLN A 96 20.63 4.07 20.50
CA GLN A 96 20.55 5.51 20.81
C GLN A 96 20.84 6.38 19.58
N GLN A 97 21.47 5.82 18.54
CA GLN A 97 21.74 6.52 17.29
C GLN A 97 20.64 6.15 16.28
N GLY A 98 19.96 7.16 15.75
CA GLY A 98 18.92 6.92 14.74
C GLY A 98 19.49 6.28 13.48
N PRO A 99 18.65 5.66 12.63
CA PRO A 99 19.10 5.15 11.34
C PRO A 99 19.67 6.28 10.49
N ASP A 100 20.64 5.96 9.64
CA ASP A 100 21.17 6.91 8.66
C ASP A 100 20.10 7.16 7.57
N LEU A 101 19.63 8.40 7.49
CA LEU A 101 18.57 8.82 6.59
C LEU A 101 19.04 10.00 5.74
N ASP A 102 18.70 9.97 4.46
CA ASP A 102 18.93 11.10 3.56
C ASP A 102 17.85 12.18 3.78
N TYR A 103 18.12 13.09 4.71
CA TYR A 103 17.18 14.14 5.12
C TYR A 103 16.81 15.10 3.98
N ASP A 104 17.70 15.31 3.01
CA ASP A 104 17.43 16.18 1.86
C ASP A 104 16.30 15.64 0.98
N LYS A 105 16.19 14.32 0.87
CA LYS A 105 15.08 13.65 0.17
C LYS A 105 13.79 13.60 0.97
N LEU A 106 13.86 13.84 2.28
CA LEU A 106 12.74 13.66 3.22
C LEU A 106 12.21 15.00 3.77
N ARG A 107 12.65 16.14 3.22
CA ARG A 107 12.19 17.48 3.64
C ARG A 107 10.71 17.73 3.43
N HIS A 108 10.03 16.92 2.64
CA HIS A 108 8.57 16.96 2.49
C HIS A 108 7.83 16.25 3.62
N ILE A 109 8.53 15.71 4.61
CA ILE A 109 7.96 15.00 5.75
C ILE A 109 8.21 15.81 7.02
N ILE A 110 7.16 16.02 7.82
CA ILE A 110 7.26 16.58 9.16
C ILE A 110 6.66 15.63 10.18
N GLU A 111 7.17 15.67 11.40
CA GLU A 111 6.57 14.96 12.52
C GLU A 111 5.65 15.90 13.31
N LEU A 112 4.42 15.46 13.50
CA LEU A 112 3.48 16.02 14.46
C LEU A 112 3.62 15.26 15.77
N TYR A 113 3.77 15.98 16.88
CA TYR A 113 4.05 15.41 18.18
C TYR A 113 3.41 16.24 19.32
N ASP A 114 3.54 15.71 20.54
CA ASP A 114 3.07 16.37 21.78
C ASP A 114 1.56 16.59 21.84
N PHE A 115 0.81 15.65 21.26
CA PHE A 115 -0.64 15.63 21.31
C PHE A 115 -1.14 14.43 22.13
N PRO A 116 -2.34 14.52 22.74
CA PRO A 116 -2.84 13.48 23.65
C PRO A 116 -3.08 12.15 22.91
N ALA A 117 -2.89 11.03 23.62
CA ALA A 117 -3.05 9.69 23.03
C ALA A 117 -4.48 9.41 22.52
N ASP A 118 -5.48 10.10 23.06
CA ASP A 118 -6.88 10.00 22.62
C ASP A 118 -7.18 10.85 21.36
N LEU A 119 -6.17 11.49 20.77
CA LEU A 119 -6.36 12.38 19.63
C LEU A 119 -6.66 11.60 18.35
N GLU A 120 -7.79 11.91 17.73
CA GLU A 120 -8.20 11.30 16.47
C GLU A 120 -7.56 11.95 15.23
N THR A 121 -7.46 11.16 14.15
CA THR A 121 -6.98 11.63 12.84
C THR A 121 -7.72 12.88 12.33
N MET A 122 -9.02 13.01 12.64
CA MET A 122 -9.83 14.17 12.25
C MET A 122 -9.31 15.50 12.83
N ALA A 123 -8.75 15.47 14.03
CA ALA A 123 -8.16 16.66 14.66
C ALA A 123 -6.86 17.07 13.95
N LEU A 124 -6.00 16.10 13.60
CA LEU A 124 -4.78 16.35 12.82
C LEU A 124 -5.11 16.90 11.43
N GLU A 125 -6.11 16.32 10.75
CA GLU A 125 -6.58 16.80 9.45
C GLU A 125 -7.16 18.21 9.51
N THR A 126 -7.80 18.58 10.62
CA THR A 126 -8.34 19.94 10.82
C THR A 126 -7.21 20.96 10.92
N VAL A 127 -6.13 20.64 11.64
CA VAL A 127 -4.92 21.49 11.71
C VAL A 127 -4.25 21.61 10.35
N LEU A 128 -4.24 20.54 9.57
CA LEU A 128 -3.61 20.50 8.25
C LEU A 128 -4.51 20.97 7.10
N ARG A 129 -5.79 21.29 7.37
CA ARG A 129 -6.77 21.71 6.37
C ARG A 129 -6.29 22.83 5.42
N PRO A 130 -5.54 23.86 5.87
CA PRO A 130 -5.02 24.89 4.97
C PRO A 130 -4.09 24.35 3.86
N PHE A 131 -3.48 23.19 4.07
CA PHE A 131 -2.54 22.54 3.14
C PHE A 131 -3.19 21.40 2.33
N SER A 132 -4.51 21.24 2.44
CA SER A 132 -5.26 20.17 1.78
C SER A 132 -5.26 20.27 0.25
N GLU A 133 -5.12 21.48 -0.31
CA GLU A 133 -5.04 21.70 -1.76
C GLU A 133 -3.77 21.11 -2.38
N SER A 134 -2.62 21.32 -1.73
CA SER A 134 -1.35 20.71 -2.14
C SER A 134 -1.33 19.19 -1.98
N GLY A 135 -2.19 18.65 -1.11
CA GLY A 135 -2.23 17.24 -0.77
C GLY A 135 -1.22 16.87 0.32
N PHE A 136 -1.68 16.06 1.26
CA PHE A 136 -0.86 15.45 2.30
C PHE A 136 -1.39 14.05 2.63
N ILE A 137 -0.53 13.21 3.21
CA ILE A 137 -0.89 11.91 3.76
C ILE A 137 -0.42 11.86 5.21
N LEU A 138 -1.29 11.42 6.12
CA LEU A 138 -0.93 11.17 7.51
C LEU A 138 -0.57 9.69 7.71
N LYS A 139 0.49 9.46 8.48
CA LYS A 139 0.99 8.14 8.83
C LYS A 139 1.30 8.11 10.32
N TRP A 140 0.50 7.36 11.06
CA TRP A 140 0.70 7.16 12.49
C TRP A 140 2.00 6.42 12.78
N VAL A 141 2.79 6.95 13.72
CA VAL A 141 3.97 6.28 14.26
C VAL A 141 3.56 5.55 15.53
N ASP A 142 3.09 6.31 16.51
CA ASP A 142 2.61 5.91 17.84
C ASP A 142 1.40 6.81 18.21
N ASP A 143 0.75 6.57 19.35
CA ASP A 143 -0.46 7.32 19.77
C ASP A 143 -0.21 8.82 20.02
N THR A 144 1.04 9.23 20.17
CA THR A 144 1.43 10.64 20.39
C THR A 144 2.23 11.24 19.23
N HIS A 145 2.52 10.45 18.20
CA HIS A 145 3.43 10.82 17.11
C HIS A 145 2.84 10.43 15.75
N CYS A 146 2.76 11.39 14.83
CA CYS A 146 2.26 11.16 13.49
C CYS A 146 3.16 11.85 12.46
N LEU A 147 3.45 11.17 11.36
CA LEU A 147 4.19 11.71 10.23
C LEU A 147 3.21 12.28 9.21
N ALA A 148 3.35 13.57 8.92
CA ALA A 148 2.64 14.23 7.84
C ALA A 148 3.56 14.33 6.62
N VAL A 149 3.19 13.63 5.55
CA VAL A 149 3.92 13.56 4.28
C VAL A 149 3.25 14.50 3.29
N PHE A 150 3.98 15.49 2.79
CA PHE A 150 3.46 16.49 1.84
C PHE A 150 3.92 16.21 0.41
N SER A 151 3.14 16.68 -0.58
CA SER A 151 3.53 16.61 -1.99
C SER A 151 4.62 17.61 -2.41
N SER A 152 5.10 18.45 -1.48
CA SER A 152 6.19 19.41 -1.71
C SER A 152 6.88 19.79 -0.40
N SER A 153 8.21 19.94 -0.43
CA SER A 153 9.01 20.43 0.70
C SER A 153 8.66 21.86 1.10
N LEU A 154 8.32 22.73 0.15
CA LEU A 154 7.89 24.10 0.44
C LEU A 154 6.61 24.11 1.29
N THR A 155 5.63 23.28 0.93
CA THR A 155 4.40 23.14 1.71
C THR A 155 4.69 22.63 3.12
N ALA A 156 5.59 21.66 3.27
CA ALA A 156 5.99 21.12 4.57
C ALA A 156 6.59 22.21 5.48
N GLU A 157 7.47 23.07 4.94
CA GLU A 157 8.04 24.20 5.67
C GLU A 157 6.97 25.23 6.08
N LEU A 158 6.01 25.52 5.20
CA LEU A 158 4.90 26.42 5.52
C LEU A 158 4.01 25.82 6.62
N ALA A 159 3.74 24.52 6.56
CA ALA A 159 3.01 23.79 7.59
C ALA A 159 3.74 23.86 8.93
N LEU A 160 5.04 23.61 8.96
CA LEU A 160 5.85 23.73 10.17
C LEU A 160 5.77 25.14 10.81
N ARG A 161 5.77 26.19 9.98
CA ARG A 161 5.65 27.57 10.47
C ARG A 161 4.24 27.92 10.96
N SER A 162 3.23 27.33 10.34
CA SER A 162 1.81 27.57 10.67
C SER A 162 1.34 26.77 11.88
N ILE A 163 1.86 25.56 12.08
CA ILE A 163 1.49 24.67 13.17
C ILE A 163 2.28 25.07 14.41
N LYS A 164 1.74 26.02 15.16
CA LYS A 164 2.25 26.46 16.47
C LYS A 164 1.14 26.36 17.52
N GLY A 165 0.46 25.22 17.53
CA GLY A 165 -0.67 24.97 18.43
C GLY A 165 -0.22 24.60 19.84
N VAL A 166 -1.10 24.85 20.81
CA VAL A 166 -0.92 24.36 22.20
C VAL A 166 -1.15 22.85 22.28
N LEU A 167 -1.99 22.30 21.40
CA LEU A 167 -2.40 20.89 21.43
C LEU A 167 -1.54 19.96 20.56
N ILE A 168 -0.94 20.48 19.49
CA ILE A 168 -0.13 19.72 18.53
C ILE A 168 1.06 20.59 18.13
N LYS A 169 2.26 20.02 18.24
CA LYS A 169 3.50 20.63 17.77
C LYS A 169 3.95 19.94 16.49
N ALA A 170 4.70 20.66 15.68
CA ALA A 170 5.32 20.14 14.46
C ALA A 170 6.82 20.37 14.50
N ARG A 171 7.59 19.41 14.00
CA ARG A 171 9.05 19.52 13.82
C ARG A 171 9.52 18.84 12.54
N LEU A 172 10.70 19.22 12.07
CA LEU A 172 11.35 18.59 10.93
C LEU A 172 11.73 17.13 11.25
N LEU A 173 11.88 16.32 10.22
CA LEU A 173 12.29 14.93 10.39
C LEU A 173 13.69 14.78 11.03
N GLU A 174 14.58 15.74 10.82
CA GLU A 174 15.91 15.78 11.43
C GLU A 174 15.85 15.81 12.97
N GLU A 175 14.87 16.52 13.51
CA GLU A 175 14.63 16.68 14.96
C GLU A 175 13.62 15.66 15.50
N ALA A 176 13.15 14.75 14.64
CA ALA A 176 12.07 13.83 14.98
C ALA A 176 12.48 12.74 15.98
N SER A 177 11.47 12.08 16.55
CA SER A 177 11.65 10.94 17.46
C SER A 177 12.39 9.79 16.76
N LEU A 178 13.16 9.02 17.53
CA LEU A 178 13.82 7.82 17.01
C LEU A 178 12.80 6.84 16.41
N ALA A 179 11.62 6.70 17.02
CA ALA A 179 10.54 5.86 16.52
C ALA A 179 10.13 6.24 15.09
N SER A 180 9.96 7.55 14.85
CA SER A 180 9.63 8.10 13.54
C SER A 180 10.73 7.86 12.51
N LYS A 181 12.00 8.05 12.90
CA LYS A 181 13.15 7.78 12.01
C LYS A 181 13.25 6.30 11.65
N TRP A 182 13.09 5.40 12.63
CA TRP A 182 13.08 3.96 12.39
C TRP A 182 11.90 3.51 11.54
N LYS A 183 10.72 4.13 11.70
CA LYS A 183 9.55 3.89 10.85
C LYS A 183 9.87 4.16 9.39
N ILE A 184 10.58 5.26 9.13
CA ILE A 184 10.99 5.64 7.77
C ILE A 184 12.05 4.69 7.21
N ALA A 185 13.08 4.38 7.99
CA ALA A 185 14.14 3.46 7.59
C ALA A 185 13.61 2.06 7.27
N LYS A 186 12.58 1.60 7.99
CA LYS A 186 12.00 0.26 7.81
C LYS A 186 11.27 0.11 6.48
N SER A 187 10.65 1.17 5.97
CA SER A 187 9.92 1.12 4.70
C SER A 187 10.14 2.33 3.79
N PRO A 188 11.35 2.54 3.24
CA PRO A 188 11.71 3.74 2.49
C PRO A 188 10.77 4.09 1.32
N GLY A 189 10.15 3.07 0.70
CA GLY A 189 9.20 3.26 -0.41
C GLY A 189 7.86 3.89 -0.01
N ASP A 190 7.44 3.76 1.26
CA ASP A 190 6.15 4.26 1.72
C ASP A 190 6.13 5.78 1.93
N TRP A 191 7.32 6.40 1.99
CA TRP A 191 7.54 7.80 2.33
C TRP A 191 7.81 8.68 1.10
N ALA A 192 7.58 8.14 -0.09
CA ALA A 192 7.59 8.89 -1.33
C ALA A 192 6.56 10.04 -1.27
N MET A 193 6.87 11.15 -1.97
CA MET A 193 5.97 12.29 -2.05
C MET A 193 4.58 11.83 -2.55
N PRO A 194 3.50 12.13 -1.81
CA PRO A 194 2.15 11.82 -2.22
C PRO A 194 1.85 12.40 -3.59
N TYR A 195 1.15 11.63 -4.41
CA TYR A 195 0.76 12.05 -5.75
C TYR A 195 -0.10 13.33 -5.66
N LYS A 196 0.31 14.37 -6.38
CA LYS A 196 -0.48 15.60 -6.54
C LYS A 196 -1.79 15.23 -7.24
N LYS A 197 -2.92 15.85 -6.86
CA LYS A 197 -4.20 15.63 -7.55
C LYS A 197 -3.99 15.82 -9.06
N ARG A 198 -4.48 14.85 -9.85
CA ARG A 198 -4.42 14.96 -11.31
C ARG A 198 -5.16 16.24 -11.71
N PRO A 199 -4.60 17.08 -12.60
CA PRO A 199 -5.35 18.20 -13.13
C PRO A 199 -6.67 17.69 -13.74
N PRO A 200 -7.77 18.46 -13.65
CA PRO A 200 -9.05 18.05 -14.20
C PRO A 200 -8.89 17.76 -15.69
N CYS A 201 -9.29 16.55 -16.12
CA CYS A 201 -9.29 16.16 -17.52
C CYS A 201 -10.67 16.50 -18.10
N ASP A 202 -10.74 17.53 -18.95
CA ASP A 202 -11.94 17.83 -19.72
C ASP A 202 -11.86 17.13 -21.08
N SER A 203 -12.87 16.33 -21.40
CA SER A 203 -12.96 15.62 -22.67
C SER A 203 -13.01 16.59 -23.85
N SER A 204 -13.63 17.76 -23.69
CA SER A 204 -13.68 18.80 -24.72
C SER A 204 -12.28 19.36 -25.02
N VAL A 205 -11.51 19.65 -23.97
CA VAL A 205 -10.13 20.14 -24.08
C VAL A 205 -9.24 19.06 -24.69
N ALA A 206 -9.35 17.81 -24.22
CA ALA A 206 -8.59 16.69 -24.76
C ALA A 206 -8.89 16.50 -26.26
N ASN A 207 -10.17 16.46 -26.64
CA ASN A 207 -10.61 16.34 -28.04
C ASN A 207 -10.09 17.49 -28.89
N ARG A 208 -10.16 18.74 -28.40
CA ARG A 208 -9.60 19.90 -29.09
C ARG A 208 -8.09 19.74 -29.32
N ILE A 209 -7.33 19.30 -28.32
CA ILE A 209 -5.88 19.11 -28.42
C ILE A 209 -5.55 18.02 -29.45
N ILE A 210 -6.25 16.88 -29.37
CA ILE A 210 -6.09 15.74 -30.28
C ILE A 210 -6.43 16.17 -31.72
N SER A 211 -7.59 16.79 -31.93
CA SER A 211 -7.99 17.31 -33.24
C SER A 211 -7.01 18.35 -33.78
N SER A 212 -6.48 19.23 -32.92
CA SER A 212 -5.48 20.22 -33.33
C SER A 212 -4.15 19.59 -33.75
N HIS A 213 -3.67 18.57 -33.03
CA HIS A 213 -2.42 17.87 -33.37
C HIS A 213 -2.56 16.99 -34.61
N LEU A 214 -3.74 16.40 -34.81
CA LEU A 214 -4.03 15.55 -35.97
C LEU A 214 -4.52 16.33 -37.19
N GLY A 215 -4.65 17.66 -37.10
CA GLY A 215 -5.21 18.49 -38.18
C GLY A 215 -6.67 18.18 -38.50
N LEU A 216 -7.41 17.55 -37.59
CA LEU A 216 -8.80 17.19 -37.80
C LEU A 216 -9.68 18.45 -37.81
N PRO A 217 -10.62 18.57 -38.76
CA PRO A 217 -11.53 19.68 -38.81
C PRO A 217 -12.39 19.71 -37.54
N ARG A 218 -12.49 20.89 -36.92
CA ARG A 218 -13.36 21.08 -35.76
C ARG A 218 -14.80 20.90 -36.21
N PRO A 219 -15.62 20.04 -35.55
CA PRO A 219 -17.04 19.99 -35.84
C PRO A 219 -17.61 21.37 -35.53
N LYS A 220 -18.07 22.08 -36.55
CA LYS A 220 -18.82 23.32 -36.36
C LYS A 220 -20.06 22.95 -35.57
N SER A 221 -20.27 23.53 -34.39
CA SER A 221 -21.51 23.35 -33.64
C SER A 221 -22.66 23.80 -34.54
N SER A 222 -23.41 22.85 -35.10
CA SER A 222 -24.60 23.19 -35.87
C SER A 222 -25.61 23.87 -34.93
N SER A 223 -26.44 24.77 -35.46
CA SER A 223 -27.50 25.43 -34.67
C SER A 223 -28.38 24.40 -33.96
N ALA A 224 -28.65 23.27 -34.60
CA ALA A 224 -29.38 22.14 -34.02
C ALA A 224 -28.67 21.50 -32.82
N ALA A 225 -27.34 21.35 -32.86
CA ALA A 225 -26.57 20.79 -31.74
C ALA A 225 -26.52 21.74 -30.54
N LEU A 226 -26.46 23.06 -30.79
CA LEU A 226 -26.55 24.08 -29.74
C LEU A 226 -27.95 24.13 -29.11
N GLN A 227 -29.00 23.99 -29.92
CA GLN A 227 -30.37 24.00 -29.44
C GLN A 227 -30.69 22.75 -28.61
N ALA A 228 -30.25 21.57 -29.06
CA ALA A 228 -30.34 20.34 -28.28
C ALA A 228 -29.53 20.39 -26.97
N GLN A 229 -28.38 21.06 -26.94
CA GLN A 229 -27.60 21.28 -25.71
C GLN A 229 -28.28 22.25 -24.73
N LYS A 230 -29.00 23.26 -25.23
CA LYS A 230 -29.80 24.18 -24.39
C LYS A 230 -31.00 23.47 -23.79
N GLU A 231 -31.74 22.70 -24.59
CA GLU A 231 -32.88 21.91 -24.12
C GLU A 231 -32.47 20.84 -23.10
N ALA A 232 -31.31 20.19 -23.27
CA ALA A 232 -30.78 19.21 -22.32
C ALA A 232 -30.25 19.82 -21.01
N LYS A 233 -29.93 21.13 -20.99
CA LYS A 233 -29.49 21.84 -19.78
C LYS A 233 -30.63 22.46 -18.98
N GLY A 234 -31.87 22.40 -19.47
CA GLY A 234 -33.07 22.81 -18.73
C GLY A 234 -33.05 24.28 -18.33
N GLU A 235 -32.78 25.17 -19.28
CA GLU A 235 -33.13 26.60 -19.19
C GLU A 235 -34.41 26.90 -19.98
#